data_AF-A0A382I1U6-F1
#
_entry.id   AF-A0A382I1U6-F1
#
_cell.length_a   1.000
_cell.length_b   1.000
_cell.length_c   1.000
_cell.angle_alpha   90.00
_cell.angle_beta   90.00
_cell.angle_gamma   90.00
#
_symmetry.space_group_name_H-M   'P 1'
#
loop_
_entity.id
_entity.type
_entity.pdbx_description
1 polymer ?
#
loop_
_entity_poly.entity_id
_entity_poly.type
_entity_poly.pdbx_seq_one_letter_code
_entity_poly.pdbx_strand_id
1 'polypeptide(L)' 'MIAKLIAVAETREEAIAKMERALDEFVIEGIKTTIPFHQALMKDERFIKGDYTVKFLEDFEF' A
#
# COMPACT_ATOMS: atom_id res chain seq x y z
N MET A 1 7.06 -12.31 -9.19
CA MET A 1 5.77 -11.87 -8.61
C MET A 1 5.28 -12.97 -7.68
N ILE A 2 5.04 -12.68 -6.39
CA ILE A 2 4.66 -13.69 -5.38
C ILE A 2 3.14 -13.82 -5.30
N ALA A 3 2.44 -12.70 -5.07
CA ALA A 3 0.99 -12.65 -4.95
C ALA A 3 0.44 -11.28 -5.36
N LYS A 4 -0.89 -11.17 -5.48
CA LYS A 4 -1.63 -9.91 -5.62
C LYS A 4 -2.61 -9.80 -4.46
N LEU A 5 -2.51 -8.72 -3.68
CA LEU A 5 -3.44 -8.40 -2.60
C LEU A 5 -4.44 -7.35 -3.10
N ILE A 6 -5.73 -7.62 -2.95
CA ILE A 6 -6.80 -6.76 -3.46
C ILE A 6 -7.76 -6.45 -2.31
N ALA A 7 -7.95 -5.17 -2.00
CA ALA A 7 -8.92 -4.69 -1.03
C ALA A 7 -10.10 -4.01 -1.75
N VAL A 8 -11.32 -4.29 -1.28
CA VAL A 8 -12.56 -3.70 -1.78
C VAL A 8 -13.38 -3.19 -0.58
N ALA A 9 -13.88 -1.97 -0.71
CA ALA A 9 -14.76 -1.28 0.24
C ALA A 9 -15.63 -0.26 -0.51
N GLU A 10 -16.56 0.39 0.19
CA GLU A 10 -17.48 1.38 -0.41
C GLU A 10 -16.79 2.73 -0.65
N THR A 11 -15.87 3.11 0.23
CA THR A 11 -15.10 4.35 0.12
C THR A 11 -13.61 4.08 -0.07
N ARG A 12 -12.88 5.09 -0.59
CA ARG A 12 -11.43 5.00 -0.80
C ARG A 12 -10.71 4.85 0.55
N GLU A 13 -11.14 5.62 1.53
CA GLU A 13 -10.60 5.66 2.88
C GLU A 13 -10.70 4.27 3.54
N GLU A 14 -11.87 3.63 3.43
CA GLU A 14 -12.07 2.27 3.93
C GLU A 14 -11.23 1.24 3.16
N ALA A 15 -11.11 1.39 1.83
CA ALA A 15 -10.31 0.47 1.03
C ALA A 15 -8.83 0.55 1.41
N ILE A 16 -8.32 1.76 1.66
CA ILE A 16 -6.94 1.99 2.13
C ILE A 16 -6.76 1.39 3.53
N ALA A 17 -7.67 1.67 4.48
CA ALA A 17 -7.59 1.11 5.83
C ALA A 17 -7.62 -0.43 5.84
N LYS A 18 -8.45 -1.02 4.97
CA LYS A 18 -8.51 -2.49 4.79
C LYS A 18 -7.23 -3.03 4.16
N MET A 19 -6.64 -2.32 3.21
CA MET A 19 -5.36 -2.69 2.60
C MET A 19 -4.21 -2.62 3.61
N GLU A 20 -4.14 -1.55 4.40
CA GLU A 20 -3.14 -1.36 5.46
C GLU A 20 -3.17 -2.54 6.45
N ARG A 21 -4.35 -2.84 6.99
CA ARG A 21 -4.53 -4.01 7.88
C ARG A 21 -4.15 -5.33 7.19
N ALA A 22 -4.56 -5.50 5.94
CA ALA A 22 -4.26 -6.73 5.20
C ALA A 22 -2.75 -6.90 4.96
N LEU A 23 -1.99 -5.80 4.76
CA LEU A 23 -0.54 -5.82 4.64
C LEU A 23 0.15 -6.10 5.98
N ASP A 24 -0.38 -5.60 7.10
CA ASP A 24 0.14 -5.87 8.45
C ASP A 24 -0.01 -7.34 8.85
N GLU A 25 -1.10 -7.99 8.42
CA GLU A 25 -1.35 -9.42 8.63
C GLU A 25 -0.64 -10.30 7.57
N PHE A 26 0.02 -9.72 6.56
CA PHE A 26 0.61 -10.45 5.43
C PHE A 26 2.01 -11.00 5.75
N VAL A 27 2.08 -12.27 6.12
CA VAL A 27 3.34 -12.93 6.48
C VAL A 27 3.93 -13.68 5.29
N ILE A 28 5.15 -13.31 4.90
CA ILE A 28 6.02 -14.09 3.99
C ILE A 28 7.36 -14.29 4.69
N GLU A 29 7.83 -15.53 4.72
CA GLU A 29 9.13 -15.89 5.28
C GLU A 29 10.12 -16.33 4.19
N GLY A 30 11.42 -16.20 4.48
CA GLY A 30 12.50 -16.74 3.65
C GLY A 30 12.97 -15.87 2.48
N ILE A 31 12.27 -14.78 2.16
CA ILE A 31 12.66 -13.84 1.09
C ILE A 31 12.35 -12.39 1.47
N LYS A 32 13.11 -11.45 0.91
CA LYS A 32 12.78 -10.01 0.99
C LYS A 32 11.55 -9.74 0.13
N THR A 33 10.66 -8.89 0.62
CA THR A 33 9.41 -8.53 -0.05
C THR A 33 9.28 -7.02 -0.19
N THR A 34 8.36 -6.60 -1.06
CA THR A 34 7.97 -5.20 -1.22
C THR A 34 6.87 -4.77 -0.24
N ILE A 35 6.53 -5.58 0.76
CA ILE A 35 5.47 -5.27 1.74
C ILE A 35 5.75 -3.96 2.48
N PRO A 36 6.96 -3.68 3.00
CA PRO A 36 7.23 -2.42 3.71
C PRO A 36 6.97 -1.17 2.87
N PHE A 37 7.33 -1.22 1.57
CA PHE A 37 7.02 -0.15 0.62
C PHE A 37 5.52 0.09 0.47
N HIS A 38 4.72 -0.98 0.33
CA HIS A 38 3.26 -0.82 0.22
C HIS A 38 2.64 -0.33 1.53
N GLN A 39 3.17 -0.73 2.70
CA GLN A 39 2.72 -0.21 4.00
C GLN A 39 3.00 1.28 4.15
N ALA A 40 4.20 1.73 3.77
CA ALA A 40 4.54 3.15 3.77
C ALA A 40 3.63 3.95 2.81
N LEU A 41 3.36 3.39 1.63
CA LEU A 41 2.46 4.00 0.65
C LEU A 41 1.03 4.17 1.19
N MET A 42 0.49 3.19 1.92
CA MET A 42 -0.85 3.31 2.52
C MET A 42 -0.93 4.41 3.59
N LYS A 43 0.21 4.82 4.17
CA LYS A 43 0.31 5.86 5.20
C LYS A 43 0.65 7.25 4.64
N ASP A 44 1.02 7.37 3.37
CA ASP A 44 1.36 8.65 2.74
C ASP A 44 0.10 9.50 2.50
N GLU A 45 0.11 10.73 3.00
CA GLU A 45 -1.04 11.62 2.90
C GLU A 45 -1.43 11.98 1.47
N ARG A 46 -0.45 12.08 0.55
CA ARG A 46 -0.72 12.40 -0.87
C ARG A 46 -1.41 11.22 -1.53
N PHE A 47 -0.98 9.99 -1.21
CA PHE A 47 -1.64 8.78 -1.64
C PHE A 47 -3.06 8.70 -1.07
N ILE A 48 -3.26 8.92 0.23
CA ILE A 48 -4.59 8.89 0.86
C ILE A 48 -5.53 9.91 0.18
N LYS A 49 -5.08 11.16 0.02
CA LYS A 49 -5.85 12.25 -0.62
C LYS A 49 -6.08 12.06 -2.12
N GLY A 50 -5.40 11.12 -2.76
CA GLY A 50 -5.48 10.90 -4.20
C GLY A 50 -4.74 11.96 -5.03
N ASP A 51 -3.87 12.75 -4.40
CA ASP A 51 -3.12 13.83 -5.04
C ASP A 51 -1.74 13.33 -5.49
N TYR A 52 -1.72 12.52 -6.55
CA TYR A 52 -0.50 11.96 -7.10
C TYR A 52 -0.54 11.87 -8.62
N THR A 53 0.65 11.88 -9.22
CA THR A 53 0.83 11.78 -10.67
C THR A 53 1.51 10.47 -11.04
N VAL A 54 1.68 10.21 -12.34
CA VAL A 54 2.46 9.06 -12.83
C VAL A 54 3.92 9.06 -12.35
N LYS A 55 4.47 10.21 -11.94
CA LYS A 55 5.84 10.35 -11.43
C LYS A 55 5.95 10.28 -9.91
N PHE A 56 4.83 10.11 -9.21
CA PHE A 56 4.81 10.12 -7.74
C PHE A 56 5.83 9.19 -7.10
N LEU A 57 6.05 8.01 -7.69
CA LEU A 57 6.99 7.02 -7.15
C LEU A 57 8.47 7.39 -7.34
N GLU A 58 8.81 8.32 -8.24
CA GLU A 58 10.19 8.77 -8.43
C GLU A 58 10.70 9.59 -7.23
N ASP A 59 9.80 10.35 -6.60
CA ASP A 59 10.08 11.22 -5.46
C ASP A 59 9.57 10.62 -4.13
N PHE A 60 9.14 9.36 -4.13
CA PHE A 60 8.59 8.69 -2.95
C PHE A 60 9.69 8.01 -2.14
N GLU A 61 10.02 8.56 -0.97
CA GLU A 61 10.95 7.95 0.00
C GLU A 61 10.16 7.20 1.09
N PHE A 62 10.60 5.97 1.42
CA PHE A 62 9.98 5.07 2.39
C PHE A 62 10.99 4.38 3.31
#